data_AF-A0AAW6XRU1-F1
#
_entry.id   AF-A0AAW6XRU1-F1
#
_cell.length_a   1.000
_cell.length_b   1.000
_cell.length_c   1.000
_cell.angle_alpha   90.00
_cell.angle_beta   90.00
_cell.angle_gamma   90.00
#
_symmetry.space_group_name_H-M   'P 1'
#
loop_
_entity.id
_entity.type
_entity.pdbx_description
1 polymer ?
#
loop_
_entity_poly.entity_id
_entity_poly.type
_entity_poly.pdbx_seq_one_letter_code
_entity_poly.pdbx_strand_id
1 'polypeptide(L)'
;NTFMMYLPRLCEHCLNPSCVATCPSGAIYKREEDGIVLIDQDKCRGWRLCISGCPYKKIYFNWKSGKSEKCIFCYPRIESGQPTVCSETCVGRIRYLGVL
;
A
#
# COMPACT_ATOMS: atom_id res chain seq x y z
N ASN A 1 -7.50 36.11 7.24
CA ASN A 1 -6.38 35.13 7.19
C ASN A 1 -6.90 33.70 7.20
N THR A 2 -7.75 33.32 6.24
CA THR A 2 -8.30 31.96 6.13
C THR A 2 -7.59 31.22 5.00
N PHE A 3 -7.15 29.97 5.22
CA PHE A 3 -6.52 29.11 4.20
C PHE A 3 -6.96 27.64 4.35
N MET A 4 -6.92 26.87 3.26
CA MET A 4 -7.15 25.41 3.23
C MET A 4 -6.40 24.74 2.08
N MET A 5 -6.20 23.41 2.16
CA MET A 5 -5.63 22.57 1.10
C MET A 5 -6.16 21.12 1.17
N TYR A 6 -5.98 20.35 0.09
CA TYR A 6 -6.36 18.94 0.02
C TYR A 6 -5.12 18.04 -0.01
N LEU A 7 -5.21 16.86 0.64
CA LEU A 7 -4.11 15.91 0.74
C LEU A 7 -4.58 14.46 0.50
N PRO A 8 -4.68 13.99 -0.75
CA PRO A 8 -4.92 12.59 -1.05
C PRO A 8 -3.68 11.75 -0.72
N ARG A 9 -3.85 10.61 -0.03
CA ARG A 9 -2.73 9.70 0.35
C ARG A 9 -3.07 8.24 0.11
N LEU A 10 -2.07 7.45 -0.26
CA LEU A 10 -2.15 5.99 -0.39
C LEU A 10 -1.03 5.33 0.43
N CYS A 11 -0.76 4.04 0.21
CA CYS A 11 0.44 3.42 0.75
C CYS A 11 1.66 3.96 0.01
N GLU A 12 2.73 4.30 0.70
CA GLU A 12 3.93 4.86 0.06
C GLU A 12 4.84 3.81 -0.59
N HIS A 13 4.51 2.52 -0.50
CA HIS A 13 5.32 1.41 -1.03
C HIS A 13 6.83 1.57 -0.75
N CYS A 14 7.16 1.96 0.50
CA CYS A 14 8.46 2.45 0.93
C CYS A 14 9.64 1.56 0.51
N LEU A 15 10.83 2.16 0.34
CA LEU A 15 12.09 1.42 0.17
C LEU A 15 12.45 0.62 1.43
N ASN A 16 12.29 1.22 2.61
CA ASN A 16 12.44 0.57 3.91
C ASN A 16 11.07 0.49 4.63
N PRO A 17 10.22 -0.50 4.28
CA PRO A 17 8.87 -0.59 4.81
C PRO A 17 8.83 -1.10 6.25
N SER A 18 8.49 -0.23 7.20
CA SER A 18 8.32 -0.60 8.62
C SER A 18 7.26 -1.68 8.84
N CYS A 19 6.25 -1.77 7.95
CA CYS A 19 5.27 -2.84 8.00
C CYS A 19 5.87 -4.23 7.72
N VAL A 20 6.89 -4.33 6.87
CA VAL A 20 7.63 -5.59 6.67
C VAL A 20 8.41 -5.92 7.93
N ALA A 21 9.18 -4.96 8.46
CA ALA A 21 10.01 -5.16 9.66
C ALA A 21 9.21 -5.58 10.91
N THR A 22 7.93 -5.20 11.00
CA THR A 22 7.08 -5.46 12.18
C THR A 22 6.17 -6.67 12.05
N CYS A 23 6.14 -7.36 10.90
CA CYS A 23 5.28 -8.53 10.71
C CYS A 23 5.97 -9.81 11.23
N PRO A 24 5.54 -10.42 12.34
CA PRO A 24 6.25 -11.57 12.92
C PRO A 24 6.21 -12.83 12.05
N SER A 25 5.16 -12.97 11.24
CA SER A 25 4.99 -14.13 10.37
C SER A 25 5.72 -13.99 9.02
N GLY A 26 6.39 -12.87 8.76
CA GLY A 26 7.02 -12.60 7.46
C GLY A 26 6.04 -12.57 6.28
N ALA A 27 4.75 -12.27 6.53
CA ALA A 27 3.72 -12.28 5.50
C ALA A 27 3.73 -11.03 4.60
N ILE A 28 4.50 -10.01 4.95
CA ILE A 28 4.60 -8.77 4.18
C ILE A 28 5.93 -8.77 3.47
N TYR A 29 5.92 -8.51 2.17
CA TYR A 29 7.10 -8.53 1.31
C TYR A 29 7.06 -7.38 0.31
N LYS A 30 8.22 -7.01 -0.21
CA LYS A 30 8.37 -6.04 -1.31
C LYS A 30 8.80 -6.83 -2.54
N ARG A 31 8.05 -6.71 -3.63
CA ARG A 31 8.42 -7.27 -4.94
C ARG A 31 9.71 -6.65 -5.45
N GLU A 32 10.56 -7.44 -6.08
CA GLU A 32 11.87 -7.00 -6.56
C GLU A 32 11.76 -6.25 -7.89
N GLU A 33 10.84 -6.70 -8.74
CA GLU A 33 10.64 -6.24 -10.11
C GLU A 33 10.02 -4.84 -10.22
N ASP A 34 9.20 -4.44 -9.25
CA ASP A 34 8.43 -3.18 -9.28
C ASP A 34 8.36 -2.45 -7.94
N GLY A 35 8.95 -3.01 -6.88
CA GLY A 35 8.96 -2.41 -5.55
C GLY A 35 7.59 -2.40 -4.85
N ILE A 36 6.57 -3.08 -5.35
CA ILE A 36 5.25 -3.09 -4.74
C ILE A 36 5.28 -3.92 -3.44
N VAL A 37 5.06 -3.25 -2.30
CA VAL A 37 4.85 -3.92 -1.00
C VAL A 37 3.47 -4.56 -0.92
N LEU A 38 3.39 -5.86 -0.60
CA LEU A 38 2.15 -6.64 -0.51
C LEU A 38 2.05 -7.38 0.83
N ILE A 39 0.82 -7.80 1.18
CA ILE A 39 0.55 -8.71 2.30
C ILE A 39 0.04 -10.02 1.70
N ASP A 40 0.84 -11.08 1.81
CA ASP A 40 0.46 -12.45 1.46
C ASP A 40 -0.72 -12.88 2.35
N GLN A 41 -1.89 -13.05 1.72
CA GLN A 41 -3.11 -13.38 2.44
C GLN A 41 -3.11 -14.81 2.97
N ASP A 42 -2.36 -15.73 2.38
CA ASP A 42 -2.27 -17.11 2.88
C ASP A 42 -1.37 -17.20 4.11
N LYS A 43 -0.25 -16.46 4.10
CA LYS A 43 0.70 -16.40 5.23
C LYS A 43 0.26 -15.47 6.35
N CYS A 44 -0.62 -14.50 6.08
CA CYS A 44 -1.07 -13.56 7.11
C CYS A 44 -1.79 -14.27 8.26
N ARG A 45 -1.24 -14.14 9.48
CA ARG A 45 -1.81 -14.72 10.71
C ARG A 45 -2.58 -13.72 11.58
N GLY A 46 -2.84 -12.50 11.08
CA GLY A 46 -3.66 -11.53 11.80
C GLY A 46 -3.03 -10.96 13.07
N TRP A 47 -1.70 -10.95 13.19
CA TRP A 47 -1.00 -10.37 14.36
C TRP A 47 -1.21 -8.86 14.53
N ARG A 48 -1.65 -8.16 13.48
CA ARG A 48 -1.98 -6.71 13.47
C ARG A 48 -0.82 -5.76 13.79
N LEU A 49 0.38 -6.25 14.12
CA LEU A 49 1.53 -5.38 14.42
C LEU A 49 1.94 -4.48 13.26
N CYS A 50 1.75 -4.93 12.02
CA CYS A 50 2.00 -4.13 10.82
C CYS A 50 1.16 -2.84 10.75
N ILE A 51 -0.02 -2.82 11.39
CA ILE A 51 -0.91 -1.65 11.46
C ILE A 51 -0.28 -0.59 12.37
N SER A 52 0.20 -1.01 13.53
CA SER A 52 0.94 -0.12 14.46
C SER A 52 2.26 0.34 13.86
N GLY A 53 3.01 -0.57 13.24
CA GLY A 53 4.31 -0.31 12.63
C GLY A 53 4.28 0.65 11.45
N CYS A 54 3.21 0.69 10.65
CA CYS A 54 3.09 1.64 9.55
C CYS A 54 2.81 3.07 10.08
N PRO A 55 3.72 4.04 9.92
CA PRO A 55 3.50 5.41 10.40
C PRO A 55 2.36 6.11 9.63
N TYR A 56 2.12 5.72 8.38
CA TYR A 56 1.05 6.27 7.55
C TYR A 56 -0.34 5.68 7.82
N LYS A 57 -0.43 4.62 8.63
CA LYS A 57 -1.66 3.87 8.93
C LYS A 57 -2.41 3.43 7.65
N LYS A 58 -1.64 2.89 6.70
CA LYS A 58 -2.13 2.44 5.37
C LYS A 58 -2.31 0.93 5.24
N ILE A 59 -2.35 0.26 6.38
CA ILE A 59 -2.70 -1.15 6.51
C ILE A 59 -3.96 -1.21 7.36
N TYR A 60 -4.95 -1.93 6.88
CA TYR A 60 -6.29 -2.01 7.47
C TYR A 60 -6.57 -3.46 7.84
N PHE A 61 -7.16 -3.68 9.01
CA PHE A 61 -7.55 -5.02 9.41
C PHE A 61 -8.91 -5.37 8.84
N ASN A 62 -9.01 -6.49 8.13
CA ASN A 62 -10.29 -7.06 7.76
C ASN A 62 -10.80 -7.93 8.92
N TRP A 63 -11.82 -7.42 9.60
CA TRP A 63 -12.43 -8.07 10.76
C TRP A 63 -13.15 -9.38 10.42
N LYS A 64 -13.55 -9.59 9.16
CA LYS A 64 -14.23 -10.80 8.70
C LYS A 64 -13.23 -11.91 8.39
N SER A 65 -12.18 -11.62 7.61
CA SER A 65 -11.16 -12.62 7.26
C SER A 65 -10.14 -12.85 8.37
N GLY A 66 -10.04 -11.92 9.32
CA GLY A 66 -9.04 -11.95 10.39
C GLY A 66 -7.62 -11.58 9.90
N LYS A 67 -7.49 -11.00 8.71
CA LYS A 67 -6.21 -10.69 8.07
C LYS A 67 -6.09 -9.20 7.77
N SER A 68 -4.85 -8.73 7.64
CA SER A 68 -4.59 -7.34 7.26
C SER A 68 -4.54 -7.19 5.73
N GLU A 69 -5.09 -6.10 5.23
CA GLU A 69 -5.11 -5.71 3.82
C GLU A 69 -4.50 -4.31 3.66
N LYS A 70 -4.01 -4.01 2.45
CA LYS A 70 -3.43 -2.69 2.13
C LYS A 70 -3.61 -2.37 0.66
N CYS A 71 -3.33 -1.13 0.28
CA CYS A 71 -3.19 -0.75 -1.13
C CYS A 71 -2.18 -1.68 -1.81
N ILE A 72 -2.57 -2.29 -2.94
CA ILE A 72 -1.75 -3.22 -3.71
C ILE A 72 -1.09 -2.56 -4.93
N PHE A 73 -1.10 -1.21 -4.97
CA PHE A 73 -0.66 -0.40 -6.10
C PHE A 73 -1.24 -0.81 -7.46
N CYS A 74 -2.43 -1.44 -7.46
CA CYS A 74 -3.03 -2.04 -8.63
C CYS A 74 -2.06 -2.93 -9.43
N TYR A 75 -1.23 -3.76 -8.77
CA TYR A 75 -0.21 -4.57 -9.45
C TYR A 75 -0.73 -5.34 -10.69
N PRO A 76 -1.97 -5.88 -10.76
CA PRO A 76 -2.43 -6.56 -11.99
C PRO A 76 -2.50 -5.62 -13.20
N ARG A 77 -2.74 -4.33 -12.97
CA ARG A 77 -2.73 -3.29 -14.02
C ARG A 77 -1.31 -2.88 -14.38
N ILE A 78 -0.45 -2.69 -13.36
CA ILE A 78 0.96 -2.32 -13.55
C ILE A 78 1.71 -3.39 -14.35
N GLU A 79 1.46 -4.66 -14.09
CA GLU A 79 2.01 -5.80 -14.84
C GLU A 79 1.64 -5.75 -16.34
N SER A 80 0.52 -5.11 -16.68
CA SER A 80 0.05 -4.90 -18.05
C SER A 80 0.39 -3.51 -18.61
N GLY A 81 1.27 -2.75 -17.96
CA GLY A 81 1.64 -1.39 -18.36
C GLY A 81 0.53 -0.33 -18.19
N GLN A 82 -0.55 -0.67 -17.49
CA GLN A 82 -1.66 0.25 -17.23
C GLN A 82 -1.43 1.05 -15.94
N PRO A 83 -1.93 2.30 -15.86
CA PRO A 83 -1.88 3.08 -14.63
C PRO A 83 -2.72 2.45 -13.51
N THR A 84 -2.41 2.81 -12.26
CA THR A 84 -3.30 2.46 -11.13
C THR A 84 -4.67 3.11 -11.32
N VAL A 85 -5.73 2.47 -10.84
CA VAL A 85 -7.11 3.01 -10.95
C VAL A 85 -7.16 4.44 -10.41
N CYS A 86 -6.57 4.68 -9.24
CA CYS A 86 -6.63 6.00 -8.62
C CYS A 86 -5.81 7.07 -9.34
N SER A 87 -4.83 6.69 -10.17
CA SER A 87 -4.12 7.59 -11.08
C SER A 87 -4.91 7.86 -12.36
N GLU A 88 -5.45 6.81 -12.99
CA GLU A 88 -6.25 6.91 -14.21
C GLU A 88 -7.51 7.74 -14.01
N THR A 89 -8.22 7.54 -12.89
CA THR A 89 -9.48 8.23 -12.60
C THR A 89 -9.28 9.59 -11.93
N CYS A 90 -8.05 10.11 -11.89
CA CYS A 90 -7.78 11.40 -11.26
C CYS A 90 -8.29 12.56 -12.15
N VAL A 91 -9.51 13.02 -11.88
CA VAL A 91 -10.15 14.13 -12.61
C VAL A 91 -9.28 15.40 -12.61
N GLY A 92 -8.61 15.69 -11.49
CA GLY A 92 -7.72 16.85 -11.38
C GLY A 92 -6.40 16.71 -12.15
N ARG A 93 -6.11 15.54 -12.74
CA ARG A 93 -4.89 15.24 -13.52
C ARG A 93 -3.58 15.59 -12.80
N ILE A 94 -3.58 15.47 -11.46
CA ILE A 94 -2.43 15.81 -10.60
C ILE A 94 -1.50 14.62 -10.31
N ARG A 95 -1.80 13.42 -10.83
CA ARG A 95 -1.10 12.18 -10.50
C ARG A 95 -0.21 11.74 -11.65
N TYR A 96 1.05 11.46 -11.33
CA TYR A 96 2.06 10.98 -12.26
C TYR A 96 2.58 9.63 -11.77
N LEU A 97 2.86 8.72 -12.71
CA LEU A 97 3.44 7.41 -12.46
C LEU A 97 4.63 7.22 -13.39
N GLY A 98 5.71 6.66 -12.87
CA GLY A 98 6.94 6.41 -13.63
C GLY A 98 7.91 5.55 -12.83
N VAL A 99 8.93 5.05 -13.51
CA VAL A 99 10.08 4.38 -12.88
C VAL A 99 10.93 5.45 -12.17
N LEU A 100 11.48 5.09 -11.02
CA LEU A 100 12.31 5.96 -10.17
C LEU A 100 13.80 5.78 -10.49
#